data_AF-A0A0B1SCM3-F1
#
_entry.id   AF-A0A0B1SCM3-F1
#
_cell.length_a   1.000
_cell.length_b   1.000
_cell.length_c   1.000
_cell.angle_alpha   90.00
_cell.angle_beta   90.00
_cell.angle_gamma   90.00
#
_symmetry.space_group_name_H-M   'P 1'
#
loop_
_entity.id
_entity.type
_entity.pdbx_description
1 polymer ?
#
loop_
_entity_poly.entity_id
_entity_poly.type
_entity_poly.pdbx_seq_one_letter_code
_entity_poly.pdbx_strand_id
1 'polypeptide(L)'
;MQNDSIRINSTFAIDFYINPMKEHPKSLARLVLSSSSSIIPEIIENRFTGNLTDTQNEIREDFSDIGEIPQTFLNMFEKVFSMTSRVMVESVLHKGVPIPIFDNVTISGKQILRQKRS
;
A
#
# COMPACT_ATOMS: atom_id res chain seq x y z
N MET A 1 14.06 18.67 -15.54
CA MET A 1 13.29 18.60 -14.28
C MET A 1 13.39 17.17 -13.81
N GLN A 2 14.07 16.92 -12.70
CA GLN A 2 14.36 15.57 -12.23
C GLN A 2 13.12 15.03 -11.52
N ASN A 3 12.71 13.80 -11.87
CA ASN A 3 11.49 13.17 -11.38
C ASN A 3 11.64 12.85 -9.88
N ASP A 4 11.25 13.77 -9.00
CA ASP A 4 11.26 13.58 -7.54
C ASP A 4 10.13 12.65 -7.05
N SER A 5 9.57 11.82 -7.93
CA SER A 5 8.58 10.82 -7.55
C SER A 5 9.24 9.55 -7.04
N ILE A 6 8.74 9.03 -5.93
CA ILE A 6 9.11 7.72 -5.38
C ILE A 6 8.05 6.71 -5.83
N ARG A 7 8.48 5.48 -6.11
CA ARG A 7 7.58 4.38 -6.46
C ARG A 7 7.42 3.45 -5.27
N ILE A 8 6.19 3.25 -4.82
CA ILE A 8 5.81 2.29 -3.78
C ILE A 8 5.18 1.09 -4.47
N ASN A 9 5.78 -0.08 -4.28
CA ASN A 9 5.19 -1.34 -4.69
C ASN A 9 4.53 -2.00 -3.47
N SER A 10 3.26 -2.35 -3.61
CA SER A 10 2.46 -3.01 -2.58
C SER A 10 1.87 -4.29 -3.14
N THR A 11 1.75 -5.30 -2.29
CA THR A 11 1.12 -6.58 -2.65
C THR A 11 0.03 -6.88 -1.64
N PHE A 12 -1.18 -7.12 -2.12
CA PHE A 12 -2.33 -7.47 -1.29
C PHE A 12 -2.78 -8.89 -1.61
N ALA A 13 -2.91 -9.72 -0.58
CA ALA A 13 -3.50 -11.04 -0.67
C ALA A 13 -4.99 -10.96 -0.32
N ILE A 14 -5.84 -11.48 -1.20
CA ILE A 14 -7.29 -11.48 -1.06
C ILE A 14 -7.74 -12.94 -0.97
N ASP A 15 -8.13 -13.36 0.22
CA ASP A 15 -8.54 -14.73 0.50
C ASP A 15 -10.07 -14.88 0.46
N PHE A 16 -10.52 -15.94 -0.20
CA PHE A 16 -11.93 -16.31 -0.27
C PHE A 16 -12.23 -17.42 0.73
N TYR A 17 -13.26 -17.23 1.56
CA TYR A 17 -13.70 -18.18 2.59
C TYR A 17 -15.20 -18.46 2.47
N ILE A 18 -15.62 -19.64 2.91
CA ILE A 18 -17.06 -19.91 3.13
C ILE A 18 -17.50 -19.17 4.39
N ASN A 19 -18.61 -18.46 4.29
CA ASN A 19 -19.23 -17.85 5.46
C ASN A 19 -20.03 -18.89 6.26
N PRO A 20 -19.83 -19.03 7.59
CA PRO A 20 -18.95 -18.23 8.43
C PRO A 20 -17.50 -18.74 8.47
N MET A 21 -16.54 -17.82 8.37
CA MET A 21 -15.10 -18.14 8.39
C MET A 21 -14.66 -18.91 9.65
N LYS A 22 -15.36 -18.73 10.78
CA LYS A 22 -15.06 -19.45 12.03
C LYS A 22 -15.22 -20.97 11.90
N GLU A 23 -16.19 -21.41 11.12
CA GLU A 23 -16.48 -22.84 10.88
C GLU A 23 -15.69 -23.37 9.68
N HIS A 24 -15.26 -22.47 8.79
CA HIS A 24 -14.55 -22.77 7.56
C HIS A 24 -13.27 -21.93 7.43
N PRO A 25 -12.23 -22.22 8.23
CA PRO A 25 -11.01 -21.41 8.28
C PRO A 25 -10.08 -21.64 7.09
N LYS A 26 -10.38 -22.61 6.22
CA LYS A 26 -9.58 -22.90 5.03
C LYS A 26 -9.96 -21.92 3.93
N SER A 27 -8.96 -21.22 3.38
CA SER A 27 -9.13 -20.41 2.17
C SER A 27 -9.38 -21.31 0.97
N LEU A 28 -10.39 -20.97 0.17
CA LEU A 28 -10.79 -21.68 -1.03
C LEU A 28 -10.04 -21.20 -2.28
N ALA A 29 -9.67 -19.93 -2.28
CA ALA A 29 -8.90 -19.31 -3.35
C ALA A 29 -8.22 -18.06 -2.82
N ARG A 30 -7.12 -17.66 -3.47
CA ARG A 30 -6.43 -16.41 -3.22
C ARG A 30 -6.19 -15.68 -4.53
N LEU A 31 -6.55 -14.39 -4.53
CA LEU A 31 -6.10 -13.45 -5.54
C LEU A 31 -4.97 -12.60 -4.96
N VAL A 32 -4.00 -12.26 -5.80
CA VAL A 32 -2.93 -11.34 -5.47
C VAL A 32 -3.08 -10.10 -6.32
N LEU A 33 -3.16 -8.95 -5.65
CA LEU A 33 -3.14 -7.64 -6.28
C LEU A 33 -1.75 -7.03 -6.09
N SER A 34 -1.02 -6.90 -7.19
CA SER A 34 0.21 -6.11 -7.26
C SER A 34 -0.15 -4.68 -7.59
N SER A 35 0.26 -3.74 -6.74
CA SER A 35 0.02 -2.31 -6.92
C SER A 35 1.35 -1.57 -6.97
N SER A 36 1.48 -0.66 -7.93
CA SER A 36 2.66 0.18 -8.13
C SER A 36 2.21 1.62 -8.17
N SER A 37 2.50 2.34 -7.10
CA SER A 37 2.04 3.70 -6.84
C SER A 37 3.18 4.71 -6.97
N SER A 38 2.97 5.79 -7.72
CA SER A 38 3.89 6.93 -7.78
C SER A 38 3.47 7.99 -6.76
N ILE A 39 4.41 8.45 -5.96
CA ILE A 39 4.15 9.41 -4.88
C ILE A 39 5.14 10.58 -4.96
N ILE A 40 4.66 11.76 -4.59
CA ILE A 40 5.53 12.89 -4.29
C ILE A 40 5.73 12.89 -2.77
N PRO A 41 6.95 12.59 -2.28
CA PRO A 41 7.18 12.44 -0.86
C PRO A 41 7.22 13.78 -0.13
N GLU A 42 6.75 13.77 1.11
CA GLU A 42 6.88 14.88 2.06
C GLU A 42 7.37 14.33 3.41
N ILE A 43 8.08 15.15 4.18
CA ILE A 43 8.46 14.81 5.55
C ILE A 43 7.81 15.82 6.47
N ILE A 44 6.86 15.35 7.27
CA ILE A 44 6.12 16.15 8.24
C ILE A 44 6.27 15.47 9.59
N GLU A 45 6.74 16.22 10.60
CA GLU A 45 6.89 15.73 11.98
C GLU A 45 7.70 14.42 12.09
N ASN A 46 8.78 14.28 11.32
CA ASN A 46 9.63 13.07 11.25
C ASN A 46 8.92 11.83 10.73
N ARG A 47 7.86 12.03 9.96
CA ARG A 47 7.11 10.96 9.33
C ARG A 47 7.13 11.17 7.83
N PHE A 48 7.36 10.08 7.12
CA PHE A 48 7.28 10.02 5.68
C PHE A 48 5.80 10.05 5.28
N THR A 49 5.40 11.14 4.65
CA THR A 49 4.09 11.34 4.05
C THR A 49 4.26 11.49 2.54
N GLY A 50 3.16 11.65 1.82
CA GLY A 50 3.25 11.97 0.41
C GLY A 50 1.90 12.00 -0.27
N ASN A 51 1.88 12.64 -1.44
CA ASN A 51 0.71 12.71 -2.30
C ASN A 51 0.83 11.68 -3.42
N LEU A 52 -0.18 10.82 -3.52
CA LEU A 52 -0.28 9.82 -4.56
C LEU A 52 -0.67 10.48 -5.90
N THR A 53 0.09 10.21 -6.96
CA THR A 53 -0.15 10.79 -8.29
C THR A 53 -0.70 9.76 -9.27
N ASP A 54 -0.14 8.55 -9.27
CA ASP A 54 -0.55 7.47 -10.15
C ASP A 54 -0.53 6.13 -9.43
N THR A 55 -1.35 5.19 -9.88
CA THR A 55 -1.37 3.82 -9.36
C THR A 55 -1.72 2.85 -10.47
N GLN A 56 -0.80 1.92 -10.71
CA GLN A 56 -0.99 0.79 -11.60
C GLN A 56 -1.29 -0.44 -10.76
N ASN A 57 -2.28 -1.22 -11.18
CA ASN A 57 -2.68 -2.43 -10.49
C ASN A 57 -2.64 -3.59 -11.48
N GLU A 58 -2.36 -4.77 -10.96
CA GLU A 58 -2.45 -6.03 -11.67
C GLU A 58 -3.00 -7.06 -10.70
N ILE A 59 -4.08 -7.74 -11.07
CA ILE A 59 -4.65 -8.83 -10.29
C ILE A 59 -4.38 -10.16 -10.98
N ARG A 60 -4.05 -11.16 -10.18
CA ARG A 60 -3.85 -12.53 -10.66
C ARG A 60 -4.35 -13.54 -9.64
N GLU A 61 -4.68 -14.73 -10.13
CA GLU A 61 -4.87 -15.89 -9.27
C GLU A 61 -3.53 -16.34 -8.69
N ASP A 62 -3.49 -16.60 -7.39
CA ASP A 62 -2.37 -17.27 -6.71
C ASP A 62 -2.67 -18.76 -6.57
N PHE A 63 -3.87 -19.10 -6.06
CA PHE A 63 -4.40 -20.46 -6.08
C PHE A 63 -5.94 -20.46 -6.07
N SER A 64 -6.53 -21.59 -6.51
CA SER A 64 -7.95 -21.88 -6.35
C SER A 64 -8.21 -23.38 -6.19
N ASP A 65 -8.79 -23.75 -5.05
CA ASP A 65 -9.25 -25.11 -4.73
C ASP A 65 -10.69 -25.38 -5.25
N ILE A 66 -11.32 -24.37 -5.87
CA ILE A 66 -12.72 -24.40 -6.32
C ILE A 66 -12.85 -24.32 -7.85
N GLY A 67 -11.74 -24.53 -8.57
CA GLY A 67 -11.68 -24.47 -10.03
C GLY A 67 -11.06 -23.18 -10.56
N GLU A 68 -10.87 -23.11 -11.87
CA GLU A 68 -10.22 -21.97 -12.52
C GLU A 68 -11.04 -20.68 -12.40
N ILE A 69 -10.40 -19.58 -12.01
CA ILE A 69 -11.06 -18.27 -11.94
C ILE A 69 -11.08 -17.64 -13.34
N PRO A 70 -12.26 -17.35 -13.91
CA PRO A 70 -12.34 -16.76 -15.25
C PRO A 70 -11.69 -15.37 -15.32
N GLN A 71 -11.06 -15.04 -16.45
CA GLN A 71 -10.45 -13.72 -16.65
C GLN A 71 -11.45 -12.57 -16.47
N THR A 72 -12.72 -12.76 -16.89
CA THR A 72 -13.77 -11.76 -16.69
C THR A 72 -14.00 -11.45 -15.21
N PHE A 73 -13.91 -12.46 -14.35
CA PHE A 73 -14.03 -12.30 -12.90
C PHE A 73 -12.83 -11.51 -12.37
N LEU A 74 -11.61 -11.90 -12.75
CA LEU A 74 -10.40 -11.16 -12.38
C LEU A 74 -10.50 -9.68 -12.77
N ASN A 75 -10.86 -9.38 -14.02
CA ASN A 75 -10.99 -8.01 -14.52
C ASN A 75 -12.05 -7.18 -13.76
N MET A 76 -13.14 -7.81 -13.30
CA MET A 76 -14.12 -7.13 -12.45
C MET A 76 -13.54 -6.80 -11.08
N PHE A 77 -12.86 -7.76 -10.45
CA PHE A 77 -12.26 -7.57 -9.14
C PHE A 77 -11.07 -6.62 -9.16
N GLU A 78 -10.31 -6.58 -10.25
CA GLU A 78 -9.26 -5.58 -10.48
C GLU A 78 -9.82 -4.16 -10.33
N LYS A 79 -10.97 -3.88 -10.95
CA LYS A 79 -11.61 -2.55 -10.89
C LYS A 79 -12.06 -2.21 -9.47
N VAL A 80 -12.66 -3.17 -8.77
CA VAL A 80 -13.12 -2.98 -7.38
C VAL A 80 -11.93 -2.72 -6.47
N PHE A 81 -10.92 -3.59 -6.52
CA PHE A 81 -9.77 -3.49 -5.63
C PHE A 81 -8.79 -2.38 -6.02
N SER A 82 -8.79 -1.91 -7.26
CA SER A 82 -7.96 -0.78 -7.67
C SER A 82 -8.31 0.50 -6.89
N MET A 83 -9.60 0.73 -6.64
CA MET A 83 -10.02 1.87 -5.82
C MET A 83 -9.63 1.65 -4.36
N THR A 84 -9.83 0.43 -3.84
CA THR A 84 -9.51 0.09 -2.45
C THR A 84 -8.01 0.16 -2.16
N SER A 85 -7.15 -0.36 -3.07
CA SER A 85 -5.70 -0.35 -2.90
C SER A 85 -5.16 1.08 -2.86
N ARG A 86 -5.64 1.94 -3.76
CA ARG A 86 -5.33 3.36 -3.78
C ARG A 86 -5.67 4.03 -2.43
N VAL A 87 -6.89 3.86 -1.94
CA VAL A 87 -7.32 4.44 -0.66
C VAL A 87 -6.48 3.90 0.50
N MET A 88 -6.10 2.62 0.47
CA MET A 88 -5.27 2.02 1.52
C MET A 88 -3.86 2.62 1.53
N VAL A 89 -3.22 2.78 0.36
CA VAL A 89 -1.91 3.43 0.22
C VAL A 89 -2.00 4.90 0.65
N GLU A 90 -2.99 5.65 0.17
CA GLU A 90 -3.23 7.04 0.58
C GLU A 90 -3.44 7.16 2.10
N SER A 91 -4.18 6.23 2.71
CA SER A 91 -4.39 6.23 4.16
C SER A 91 -3.08 6.02 4.94
N VAL A 92 -2.21 5.12 4.48
CA VAL A 92 -0.88 4.90 5.08
C VAL A 92 0.00 6.14 4.93
N LEU A 93 0.00 6.78 3.76
CA LEU A 93 0.79 8.00 3.50
C LEU A 93 0.26 9.21 4.26
N HIS A 94 -1.06 9.35 4.38
CA HIS A 94 -1.71 10.43 5.11
C HIS A 94 -1.51 10.27 6.61
N LYS A 95 -1.69 9.06 7.12
CA LYS A 95 -1.27 8.75 8.50
C LYS A 95 0.20 8.96 8.67
N GLY A 96 1.00 8.71 7.63
CA GLY A 96 2.46 8.75 7.49
C GLY A 96 3.17 7.52 8.09
N VAL A 97 4.42 7.29 7.66
CA VAL A 97 5.28 6.21 8.14
C VAL A 97 6.39 6.80 9.00
N PRO A 98 6.57 6.37 10.26
CA PRO A 98 7.60 6.94 11.12
C PRO A 98 9.00 6.70 10.57
N ILE A 99 9.82 7.75 10.51
CA ILE A 99 11.24 7.64 10.14
C ILE A 99 12.01 7.34 11.43
N PRO A 100 12.85 6.29 11.47
CA PRO A 100 13.64 5.98 12.65
C PRO A 100 14.69 7.09 12.86
N ILE A 101 14.47 7.93 13.87
CA ILE A 101 15.38 9.01 14.26
C ILE A 101 15.59 8.97 15.79
N PHE A 102 16.67 9.61 16.24
CA PHE A 102 16.90 9.83 17.66
C PHE A 102 15.90 10.84 18.23
N ASP A 103 15.56 10.68 19.51
CA ASP A 103 14.69 11.61 20.23
C ASP A 103 15.21 13.05 20.14
N ASN A 104 14.30 14.00 19.91
CA ASN A 104 14.57 15.44 19.77
C ASN A 104 15.34 15.86 18.51
N VAL A 105 15.26 15.08 17.44
CA VAL A 105 15.70 15.49 16.11
C VAL A 105 14.49 15.82 15.25
N THR A 106 14.56 16.92 14.50
CA THR A 106 13.56 17.22 13.45
C THR A 106 14.26 17.32 12.11
N ILE A 107 13.71 16.63 11.11
CA ILE A 107 14.17 16.73 9.72
C ILE A 107 13.46 17.93 9.09
N SER A 108 14.17 19.05 8.93
CA SER A 108 13.76 20.17 8.08
C SER A 108 14.82 20.39 7.00
N GLY A 109 14.41 20.73 5.78
CA GLY A 109 15.27 20.75 4.58
C GLY A 109 16.72 21.22 4.77
N LYS A 110 17.63 20.43 4.19
CA LYS A 110 19.11 20.49 4.12
C LYS A 110 19.96 20.24 5.36
N GLN A 111 19.46 20.31 6.60
CA GLN A 111 20.31 20.00 7.76
C GLN A 111 19.51 19.38 8.92
N ILE A 112 20.13 18.37 9.55
CA ILE A 112 19.67 17.82 10.83
C ILE A 112 19.92 18.88 11.91
N LEU A 113 18.85 19.41 12.51
CA LEU A 113 18.96 20.35 13.63
C LEU A 113 18.99 19.55 14.94
N ARG A 114 20.11 19.60 15.67
CA ARG A 114 20.21 19.12 17.06
C ARG A 114 19.85 20.26 18.01
N GLN A 115 18.72 20.16 18.73
CA GLN A 115 18.45 21.09 19.82
C GLN A 115 19.38 20.81 21.00
N LYS A 116 20.37 21.67 21.23
CA LYS A 116 21.15 21.70 22.48
C LYS A 116 20.29 22.31 23.57
N ARG A 117 20.01 21.56 24.65
CA ARG A 117 19.50 22.15 25.90
C ARG A 117 20.65 22.87 26.61
N SER A 118 20.38 24.12 27.00
CA SER A 118 21.13 24.91 27.97
C SER A 118 20.82 24.44 29.39
#